data_AF-A0A1Y2L5R3-F1
#
_entry.id   AF-A0A1Y2L5R3-F1
#
_cell.length_a   1.000
_cell.length_b   1.000
_cell.length_c   1.000
_cell.angle_alpha   90.00
_cell.angle_beta   90.00
_cell.angle_gamma   90.00
#
_symmetry.space_group_name_H-M   'P 1'
#
loop_
_entity.id
_entity.type
_entity.pdbx_description
1 polymer ?
#
loop_
_entity_poly.entity_id
_entity_poly.type
_entity_poly.pdbx_seq_one_letter_code
_entity_poly.pdbx_strand_id
1 'polypeptide(L)'
;MQLKPTQPQLIYIAIFTLLTIAINIPQPAYSQEQKWVEETFNLLDSLASEQRMIPVSNDSALDTEIPGGSVKLIVTRSVKVRGHEFLSPYTSIMCGYDAVRQGTHIPVTCYRVLSQEGYDYRISATVYDLNGRQGIPADRQKRNGALQADHAKELQLIIENVEAVGTIGHLWTRVTDGEK
;
A
#
# COMPACT_ATOMS: atom_id res chain seq x y z
N MET A 1 63.42 15.12 -57.05
CA MET A 1 62.02 15.29 -56.58
C MET A 1 61.73 14.21 -55.57
N GLN A 2 61.61 14.55 -54.28
CA GLN A 2 61.29 13.62 -53.19
C GLN A 2 59.91 14.00 -52.63
N LEU A 3 58.99 13.03 -52.63
CA LEU A 3 57.71 13.13 -51.94
C LEU A 3 57.92 12.87 -50.45
N LYS A 4 57.53 13.85 -49.63
CA LYS A 4 57.48 13.77 -48.17
C LYS A 4 56.20 13.02 -47.78
N PRO A 5 56.24 11.97 -46.94
CA PRO A 5 55.01 11.34 -46.49
C PRO A 5 54.40 12.14 -45.34
N THR A 6 53.19 12.63 -45.55
CA THR A 6 52.31 13.16 -44.50
C THR A 6 51.61 11.98 -43.83
N GLN A 7 51.90 11.77 -42.55
CA GLN A 7 51.22 10.80 -41.67
C GLN A 7 50.43 11.56 -40.58
N PRO A 8 49.46 10.93 -39.89
CA PRO A 8 48.04 11.05 -40.20
C PRO A 8 47.27 11.79 -39.09
N GLN A 9 46.44 12.78 -39.45
CA GLN A 9 45.53 13.47 -38.52
C GLN A 9 44.22 12.69 -38.24
N LEU A 10 44.09 11.45 -38.72
CA LEU A 10 42.83 10.69 -38.63
C LEU A 10 42.68 9.82 -37.37
N ILE A 11 43.68 9.73 -36.49
CA ILE A 11 43.62 8.82 -35.33
C ILE A 11 42.99 9.50 -34.08
N TYR A 12 42.98 10.82 -34.00
CA TYR A 12 42.53 11.53 -32.77
C TYR A 12 41.01 11.66 -32.62
N ILE A 13 40.22 11.53 -33.69
CA ILE A 13 38.75 11.70 -33.60
C ILE A 13 38.05 10.44 -33.06
N ALA A 14 38.68 9.27 -33.17
CA ALA A 14 38.08 8.01 -32.72
C ALA A 14 38.06 7.84 -31.19
N ILE A 15 38.90 8.57 -30.44
CA ILE A 15 38.99 8.41 -28.98
C ILE A 15 37.97 9.29 -28.25
N PHE A 16 37.56 10.43 -28.83
CA PHE A 16 36.64 11.36 -28.18
C PHE A 16 35.15 10.99 -28.31
N THR A 17 34.78 10.14 -29.26
CA THR A 17 33.40 9.62 -29.39
C THR A 17 33.13 8.37 -28.55
N LEU A 18 34.16 7.73 -28.01
CA LEU A 18 34.01 6.55 -27.15
C LEU A 18 33.78 6.90 -25.66
N LEU A 19 34.02 8.15 -25.25
CA LEU A 19 33.88 8.56 -23.84
C LEU A 19 32.51 9.15 -23.48
N THR A 20 31.64 9.44 -24.45
CA THR A 20 30.26 9.92 -24.20
C THR A 20 29.23 8.80 -24.14
N ILE A 21 29.63 7.53 -24.34
CA ILE A 21 28.81 6.36 -24.01
C ILE A 21 29.09 5.97 -22.54
N ALA A 22 29.14 6.97 -21.66
CA ALA A 22 29.05 6.76 -20.24
C ALA A 22 27.56 6.57 -19.90
N ILE A 23 27.14 5.31 -20.00
CA ILE A 23 26.21 4.66 -19.06
C ILE A 23 24.83 5.33 -18.93
N ASN A 24 24.04 5.30 -20.00
CA ASN A 24 22.58 5.19 -19.88
C ASN A 24 22.21 3.69 -19.95
N ILE A 25 22.87 2.87 -19.12
CA ILE A 25 22.45 1.48 -18.93
C ILE A 25 21.12 1.58 -18.21
N PRO A 26 19.99 1.16 -18.83
CA PRO A 26 18.74 1.07 -18.09
C PRO A 26 19.03 0.19 -16.88
N GLN A 27 18.85 0.74 -15.68
CA GLN A 27 18.90 -0.08 -14.47
C GLN A 27 18.01 -1.29 -14.73
N PRO A 28 18.48 -2.52 -14.47
CA PRO A 28 17.64 -3.68 -14.68
C PRO A 28 16.33 -3.43 -13.93
N ALA A 29 15.19 -3.58 -14.60
CA ALA A 29 13.87 -3.20 -14.09
C ALA A 29 13.64 -3.67 -12.63
N TYR A 30 14.21 -4.83 -12.30
CA TYR A 30 14.25 -5.41 -10.96
C TYR A 30 14.92 -4.52 -9.89
N SER A 31 16.06 -3.89 -10.18
CA SER A 31 16.76 -3.00 -9.23
C SER A 31 16.01 -1.70 -8.96
N GLN A 32 15.25 -1.21 -9.96
CA GLN A 32 14.40 -0.04 -9.81
C GLN A 32 13.14 -0.39 -9.00
N GLU A 33 12.54 -1.55 -9.26
CA GLU A 33 11.41 -2.08 -8.49
C GLU A 33 11.76 -2.28 -7.01
N GLN A 34 12.92 -2.89 -6.70
CA GLN A 34 13.37 -3.07 -5.32
C GLN A 34 13.54 -1.75 -4.57
N LYS A 35 14.15 -0.75 -5.22
CA LYS A 35 14.31 0.58 -4.63
C LYS A 35 12.96 1.23 -4.31
N TRP A 36 11.99 1.08 -5.21
CA TRP A 36 10.64 1.63 -5.02
C TRP A 36 9.88 0.91 -3.89
N VAL A 37 10.01 -0.42 -3.80
CA VAL A 37 9.44 -1.21 -2.71
C VAL A 37 10.00 -0.76 -1.37
N GLU A 38 11.32 -0.56 -1.27
CA GLU A 38 11.98 -0.09 -0.04
C GLU A 38 11.55 1.34 0.34
N GLU A 39 11.50 2.26 -0.62
CA GLU A 39 11.03 3.63 -0.40
C GLU A 39 9.57 3.64 0.07
N THR A 40 8.71 2.82 -0.54
CA THR A 40 7.29 2.68 -0.19
C THR A 40 7.11 2.08 1.20
N PHE A 41 7.91 1.05 1.53
CA PHE A 41 7.91 0.45 2.86
C PHE A 41 8.30 1.47 3.93
N ASN A 42 9.37 2.24 3.72
CA ASN A 42 9.81 3.28 4.64
C ASN A 42 8.78 4.39 4.84
N LEU A 43 7.99 4.74 3.81
CA LEU A 43 6.89 5.69 3.93
C LEU A 43 5.72 5.12 4.73
N LEU A 44 5.35 3.86 4.50
CA LEU A 44 4.31 3.16 5.25
C LEU A 44 4.68 2.97 6.71
N ASP A 45 5.92 2.59 6.99
CA ASP A 45 6.43 2.42 8.35
C ASP A 45 6.39 3.76 9.11
N SER A 46 6.68 4.88 8.43
CA SER A 46 6.52 6.20 9.04
C SER A 46 5.08 6.52 9.43
N LEU A 47 4.08 6.12 8.62
CA LEU A 47 2.65 6.27 8.97
C LEU A 47 2.28 5.48 10.22
N ALA A 48 2.80 4.26 10.33
CA ALA A 48 2.57 3.41 11.49
C ALA A 48 3.20 3.99 12.76
N SER A 49 4.45 4.47 12.66
CA SER A 49 5.17 5.10 13.77
C SER A 49 4.50 6.37 14.30
N GLU A 50 3.86 7.14 13.42
CA GLU A 50 3.14 8.38 13.75
C GLU A 50 1.71 8.13 14.25
N GLN A 51 1.23 6.87 14.23
CA GLN A 51 -0.17 6.50 14.51
C GLN A 51 -1.16 7.36 13.74
N ARG A 52 -0.86 7.62 12.46
CA ARG A 52 -1.60 8.61 11.71
C ARG A 52 -3.00 8.14 11.37
N MET A 53 -3.99 8.98 11.68
CA MET A 53 -5.38 8.74 11.32
C MET A 53 -5.62 8.93 9.83
N ILE A 54 -6.05 7.86 9.17
CA ILE A 54 -6.44 7.80 7.77
C ILE A 54 -7.98 7.88 7.70
N PRO A 55 -8.55 8.91 7.06
CA PRO A 55 -9.99 9.04 6.96
C PRO A 55 -10.54 8.04 5.95
N VAL A 56 -11.47 7.18 6.40
CA VAL A 56 -12.04 6.11 5.58
C VAL A 56 -13.55 6.05 5.71
N SER A 57 -14.19 5.32 4.80
CA SER A 57 -15.61 5.00 4.86
C SER A 57 -15.89 3.58 4.41
N ASN A 58 -16.82 2.88 5.04
CA ASN A 58 -17.17 1.53 4.61
C ASN A 58 -18.02 1.55 3.35
N ASP A 59 -17.57 0.81 2.34
CA ASP A 59 -18.19 0.71 1.01
C ASP A 59 -19.53 -0.03 1.06
N SER A 60 -19.63 -1.03 1.95
CA SER A 60 -20.79 -1.89 2.10
C SER A 60 -21.30 -1.92 3.53
N ALA A 61 -22.59 -2.25 3.67
CA ALA A 61 -23.16 -2.60 4.97
C ALA A 61 -22.49 -3.87 5.53
N LEU A 62 -22.49 -4.00 6.85
CA LEU A 62 -21.90 -5.12 7.57
C LEU A 62 -22.95 -5.79 8.45
N ASP A 63 -22.87 -7.11 8.56
CA ASP A 63 -23.80 -7.92 9.34
C ASP A 63 -23.04 -9.02 10.06
N THR A 64 -22.96 -8.93 11.39
CA THR A 64 -22.15 -9.85 12.19
C THR A 64 -22.89 -11.13 12.56
N GLU A 65 -24.01 -11.44 11.90
CA GLU A 65 -24.74 -12.68 12.12
C GLU A 65 -23.88 -13.90 11.76
N ILE A 66 -23.16 -13.81 10.64
CA ILE A 66 -22.29 -14.86 10.10
C ILE A 66 -20.81 -14.52 10.41
N PRO A 67 -20.01 -15.44 10.97
CA PRO A 67 -18.58 -15.21 11.22
C PRO A 67 -17.75 -15.19 9.93
N GLY A 68 -16.56 -14.60 9.98
CA GLY A 68 -15.64 -14.53 8.84
C GLY A 68 -16.09 -13.54 7.75
N GLY A 69 -16.79 -12.47 8.15
CA GLY A 69 -17.21 -11.44 7.23
C GLY A 69 -16.05 -10.58 6.75
N SER A 70 -16.19 -9.97 5.57
CA SER A 70 -15.26 -8.96 5.08
C SER A 70 -15.99 -7.67 4.75
N VAL A 71 -15.28 -6.56 4.92
CA VAL A 71 -15.74 -5.23 4.55
C VAL A 71 -14.62 -4.52 3.81
N LYS A 72 -15.00 -3.77 2.78
CA LYS A 72 -14.11 -2.86 2.09
C LYS A 72 -14.27 -1.47 2.67
N LEU A 73 -13.17 -0.85 3.06
CA LEU A 73 -13.11 0.57 3.40
C LEU A 73 -12.48 1.34 2.25
N ILE A 74 -12.90 2.57 2.08
CA ILE A 74 -12.47 3.48 1.04
C ILE A 74 -11.85 4.70 1.69
N VAL A 75 -10.63 5.05 1.29
CA VAL A 75 -9.99 6.30 1.71
C VAL A 75 -10.79 7.48 1.18
N THR A 76 -11.26 8.36 2.06
CA THR A 76 -12.15 9.48 1.68
C THR A 76 -11.38 10.74 1.33
N ARG A 77 -10.13 10.89 1.80
CA ARG A 77 -9.28 12.05 1.53
C ARG A 77 -7.82 11.63 1.35
N SER A 78 -7.10 12.41 0.54
CA SER A 78 -5.67 12.23 0.31
C SER A 78 -4.88 12.21 1.61
N VAL A 79 -4.04 11.19 1.78
CA VAL A 79 -3.10 11.07 2.88
C VAL A 79 -1.70 11.38 2.35
N LYS A 80 -1.07 12.41 2.93
CA LYS A 80 0.25 12.88 2.49
C LYS A 80 1.35 12.58 3.50
N VAL A 81 2.41 11.90 3.09
CA VAL A 81 3.60 11.63 3.91
C VAL A 81 4.77 12.43 3.35
N ARG A 82 5.44 13.22 4.20
CA ARG A 82 6.60 14.06 3.80
C ARG A 82 6.34 14.94 2.57
N GLY A 83 5.11 15.44 2.41
CA GLY A 83 4.71 16.29 1.29
C GLY A 83 4.24 15.54 0.03
N HIS A 84 4.38 14.22 -0.02
CA HIS A 84 3.93 13.39 -1.15
C HIS A 84 2.58 12.74 -0.83
N GLU A 85 1.67 12.74 -1.80
CA GLU A 85 0.45 11.93 -1.70
C GLU A 85 0.83 10.45 -1.69
N PHE A 86 0.34 9.74 -0.69
CA PHE A 86 0.67 8.34 -0.46
C PHE A 86 -0.56 7.45 -0.62
N LEU A 87 -1.68 7.78 0.04
CA LEU A 87 -2.98 7.17 -0.26
C LEU A 87 -3.85 8.21 -0.94
N SER A 88 -4.15 7.96 -2.21
CA SER A 88 -5.12 8.78 -2.94
C SER A 88 -6.54 8.50 -2.45
N PRO A 89 -7.46 9.48 -2.57
CA PRO A 89 -8.88 9.22 -2.38
C PRO A 89 -9.34 8.02 -3.22
N TYR A 90 -10.30 7.26 -2.71
CA TYR A 90 -10.85 6.06 -3.32
C TYR A 90 -9.93 4.82 -3.30
N THR A 91 -8.77 4.91 -2.66
CA THR A 91 -7.93 3.74 -2.35
C THR A 91 -8.72 2.73 -1.51
N SER A 92 -8.63 1.45 -1.89
CA SER A 92 -9.41 0.38 -1.27
C SER A 92 -8.61 -0.32 -0.17
N ILE A 93 -9.24 -0.53 0.98
CA ILE A 93 -8.68 -1.22 2.13
C ILE A 93 -9.59 -2.41 2.46
N MET A 94 -9.03 -3.62 2.52
CA MET A 94 -9.76 -4.83 2.85
C MET A 94 -9.63 -5.14 4.33
N CYS A 95 -10.77 -5.43 4.96
CA CYS A 95 -10.85 -5.71 6.38
C CYS A 95 -11.73 -6.92 6.66
N GLY A 96 -11.44 -7.58 7.77
CA GLY A 96 -12.19 -8.72 8.28
C GLY A 96 -12.90 -8.37 9.57
N TYR A 97 -14.00 -9.07 9.84
CA TYR A 97 -14.70 -9.02 11.10
C TYR A 97 -15.29 -10.38 11.46
N ASP A 98 -15.38 -10.64 12.76
CA ASP A 98 -15.99 -11.85 13.31
C ASP A 98 -17.45 -11.61 13.70
N ALA A 99 -18.13 -12.71 14.03
CA ALA A 99 -19.47 -12.64 14.58
C ALA A 99 -19.45 -11.95 15.95
N VAL A 100 -20.25 -10.90 16.08
CA VAL A 100 -20.48 -10.17 17.34
C VAL A 100 -21.88 -10.54 17.86
N ARG A 101 -22.05 -10.58 19.19
CA ARG A 101 -23.32 -10.93 19.85
C ARG A 101 -23.81 -9.88 20.85
N GLN A 102 -22.99 -8.87 21.12
CA GLN A 102 -23.32 -7.76 22.01
C GLN A 102 -22.35 -6.59 21.79
N GLY A 103 -22.76 -5.40 22.22
CA GLY A 103 -21.96 -4.18 22.13
C GLY A 103 -22.60 -3.14 21.22
N THR A 104 -21.88 -2.05 21.00
CA THR A 104 -22.34 -0.91 20.19
C THR A 104 -21.47 -0.67 18.96
N HIS A 105 -20.36 -1.41 18.84
CA HIS A 105 -19.39 -1.29 17.75
C HIS A 105 -19.01 -2.68 17.25
N ILE A 106 -18.77 -2.79 15.95
CA ILE A 106 -18.29 -3.98 15.27
C ILE A 106 -16.76 -3.85 15.21
N PRO A 107 -16.00 -4.70 15.92
CA PRO A 107 -14.55 -4.73 15.78
C PRO A 107 -14.18 -5.15 14.36
N VAL A 108 -13.28 -4.38 13.74
CA VAL A 108 -12.82 -4.62 12.37
C VAL A 108 -11.30 -4.47 12.35
N THR A 109 -10.63 -5.45 11.75
CA THR A 109 -9.18 -5.43 11.51
C THR A 109 -8.91 -5.41 10.02
N CYS A 110 -8.12 -4.45 9.57
CA CYS A 110 -7.78 -4.27 8.17
C CYS A 110 -6.41 -4.87 7.88
N TYR A 111 -6.33 -5.65 6.79
CA TYR A 111 -5.18 -6.49 6.49
C TYR A 111 -4.51 -6.21 5.15
N ARG A 112 -5.17 -5.45 4.26
CA ARG A 112 -4.66 -5.20 2.91
C ARG A 112 -5.09 -3.85 2.37
N VAL A 113 -4.20 -3.18 1.64
CA VAL A 113 -4.49 -1.94 0.91
C VAL A 113 -4.13 -2.14 -0.55
N LEU A 114 -5.03 -1.76 -1.45
CA LEU A 114 -4.83 -1.80 -2.89
C LEU A 114 -4.84 -0.37 -3.43
N SER A 115 -3.67 0.11 -3.84
CA SER A 115 -3.51 1.46 -4.39
C SER A 115 -3.99 1.51 -5.85
N GLN A 116 -4.32 2.71 -6.33
CA GLN A 116 -4.75 2.90 -7.72
C GLN A 116 -3.62 2.66 -8.73
N GLU A 117 -2.38 2.85 -8.30
CA GLU A 117 -1.16 2.63 -9.06
C GLU A 117 -0.80 1.14 -9.18
N GLY A 118 -1.60 0.26 -8.57
CA GLY A 118 -1.42 -1.20 -8.64
C GLY A 118 -0.49 -1.75 -7.56
N TYR A 119 -0.28 -1.02 -6.47
CA TYR A 119 0.45 -1.55 -5.32
C TYR A 119 -0.47 -2.31 -4.36
N ASP A 120 0.10 -3.31 -3.71
CA ASP A 120 -0.57 -4.17 -2.74
C ASP A 120 0.26 -4.19 -1.45
N TYR A 121 -0.32 -3.61 -0.40
CA TYR A 121 0.28 -3.50 0.92
C TYR A 121 -0.42 -4.46 1.88
N ARG A 122 0.33 -5.37 2.50
CA ARG A 122 -0.14 -6.14 3.65
C ARG A 122 0.13 -5.35 4.91
N ILE A 123 -0.89 -5.14 5.72
CA ILE A 123 -0.84 -4.29 6.90
C ILE A 123 -1.54 -4.96 8.08
N SER A 124 -1.27 -4.50 9.30
CA SER A 124 -2.19 -4.63 10.43
C SER A 124 -2.72 -3.25 10.74
N ALA A 125 -4.04 -3.08 10.77
CA ALA A 125 -4.64 -1.79 11.03
C ALA A 125 -5.97 -1.91 11.78
N THR A 126 -6.21 -0.94 12.65
CA THR A 126 -7.41 -0.86 13.48
C THR A 126 -8.28 0.32 13.05
N VAL A 127 -9.59 0.09 13.05
CA VAL A 127 -10.62 1.08 12.70
C VAL A 127 -11.20 1.70 13.97
N TYR A 128 -11.49 3.00 13.90
CA TYR A 128 -12.08 3.80 14.97
C TYR A 128 -13.25 4.63 14.41
N ASP A 129 -14.26 4.87 15.25
CA ASP A 129 -15.28 5.89 15.00
C ASP A 129 -14.70 7.30 15.14
N LEU A 130 -15.47 8.32 14.76
CA LEU A 130 -15.04 9.73 14.89
C LEU A 130 -14.85 10.20 16.35
N ASN A 131 -15.27 9.41 17.35
CA ASN A 131 -15.08 9.68 18.76
C ASN A 131 -13.86 8.94 19.35
N GLY A 132 -13.09 8.22 18.51
CA GLY A 132 -11.93 7.43 18.94
C GLY A 132 -12.29 6.09 19.58
N ARG A 133 -13.53 5.62 19.48
CA ARG A 133 -13.93 4.27 19.93
C ARG A 133 -13.59 3.26 18.85
N GLN A 134 -13.00 2.15 19.26
CA GLN A 134 -12.59 1.08 18.34
C GLN A 134 -13.81 0.42 17.67
N GLY A 135 -13.69 0.17 16.37
CA GLY A 135 -14.67 -0.50 15.54
C GLY A 135 -15.65 0.44 14.82
N ILE A 136 -16.50 -0.15 13.98
CA ILE A 136 -17.55 0.55 13.24
C ILE A 136 -18.79 0.63 14.13
N PRO A 137 -19.39 1.83 14.34
CA PRO A 137 -20.58 1.95 15.16
C PRO A 137 -21.76 1.20 14.52
N ALA A 138 -22.45 0.40 15.32
CA ALA A 138 -23.61 -0.35 14.88
C ALA A 138 -24.87 0.54 14.86
N ASP A 139 -25.68 0.38 13.82
CA ASP A 139 -26.99 1.03 13.71
C ASP A 139 -28.09 0.27 14.45
N ARG A 140 -27.96 -1.05 14.49
CA ARG A 140 -28.93 -1.92 15.16
C ARG A 140 -28.30 -3.18 15.73
N GLN A 141 -28.90 -3.66 16.81
CA GLN A 141 -28.69 -5.01 17.33
C GLN A 141 -29.92 -5.87 17.00
N LYS A 142 -29.70 -7.02 16.38
CA LYS A 142 -30.71 -8.01 16.03
C LYS A 142 -31.16 -8.80 17.27
N ARG A 143 -32.27 -9.53 17.13
CA ARG A 143 -32.82 -10.38 18.21
C ARG A 143 -31.86 -11.46 18.70
N ASN A 144 -31.00 -11.98 17.83
CA ASN A 144 -29.96 -12.95 18.17
C ASN A 144 -28.69 -12.29 18.72
N GLY A 145 -28.71 -10.99 18.99
CA GLY A 145 -27.58 -10.21 19.49
C GLY A 145 -26.60 -9.72 18.42
N ALA A 146 -26.72 -10.16 17.17
CA ALA A 146 -25.82 -9.73 16.10
C ALA A 146 -25.94 -8.23 15.82
N LEU A 147 -24.83 -7.59 15.50
CA LEU A 147 -24.76 -6.18 15.17
C LEU A 147 -24.81 -5.97 13.66
N GLN A 148 -25.41 -4.87 13.25
CA GLN A 148 -25.42 -4.43 11.87
C GLN A 148 -25.08 -2.94 11.79
N ALA A 149 -24.27 -2.60 10.80
CA ALA A 149 -23.94 -1.23 10.45
C ALA A 149 -24.23 -1.02 8.96
N ASP A 150 -24.86 0.10 8.63
CA ASP A 150 -25.07 0.52 7.26
C ASP A 150 -23.77 0.96 6.60
N HIS A 151 -23.80 1.09 5.28
CA HIS A 151 -22.69 1.62 4.48
C HIS A 151 -22.43 3.11 4.77
N ALA A 152 -21.32 3.63 4.22
CA ALA A 152 -20.99 5.05 4.21
C ALA A 152 -20.80 5.71 5.60
N LYS A 153 -20.39 4.96 6.63
CA LYS A 153 -19.94 5.54 7.90
C LYS A 153 -18.64 6.28 7.69
N GLU A 154 -18.51 7.47 8.27
CA GLU A 154 -17.21 8.16 8.36
C GLU A 154 -16.42 7.59 9.53
N LEU A 155 -15.19 7.17 9.25
CA LEU A 155 -14.35 6.40 10.16
C LEU A 155 -12.90 6.89 10.07
N GLN A 156 -12.09 6.47 11.04
CA GLN A 156 -10.65 6.68 11.07
C GLN A 156 -9.96 5.32 11.12
N LEU A 157 -8.87 5.17 10.38
CA LEU A 157 -8.04 3.98 10.38
C LEU A 157 -6.62 4.33 10.80
N ILE A 158 -6.02 3.50 11.65
CA ILE A 158 -4.60 3.62 12.03
C ILE A 158 -3.91 2.36 11.57
N ILE A 159 -2.86 2.51 10.76
CA ILE A 159 -1.96 1.41 10.41
C ILE A 159 -1.04 1.21 11.62
N GLU A 160 -1.01 -0.01 12.15
CA GLU A 160 -0.20 -0.39 13.30
C GLU A 160 1.11 -1.04 12.85
N ASN A 161 1.05 -1.82 11.76
CA ASN A 161 2.20 -2.50 11.21
C ASN A 161 2.10 -2.65 9.69
N VAL A 162 3.25 -2.72 9.02
CA VAL A 162 3.38 -2.95 7.58
C VAL A 162 4.10 -4.28 7.41
N GLU A 163 3.37 -5.30 6.97
CA GLU A 163 3.88 -6.66 6.92
C GLU A 163 4.64 -6.94 5.63
N ALA A 164 4.14 -6.43 4.50
CA ALA A 164 4.76 -6.60 3.19
C ALA A 164 4.29 -5.54 2.20
N VAL A 165 5.13 -5.25 1.21
CA VAL A 165 4.82 -4.37 0.08
C VAL A 165 5.16 -5.10 -1.21
N GLY A 166 4.27 -5.00 -2.20
CA GLY A 166 4.55 -5.45 -3.56
C GLY A 166 3.58 -4.87 -4.57
N THR A 167 3.58 -5.45 -5.77
CA THR A 167 2.74 -5.03 -6.89
C THR A 167 1.69 -6.09 -7.20
N ILE A 168 0.50 -5.66 -7.65
CA ILE A 168 -0.59 -6.55 -8.04
C ILE A 168 -0.11 -7.43 -9.20
N GLY A 169 -0.05 -8.74 -8.98
CA GLY A 169 0.44 -9.74 -9.96
C GLY A 169 1.81 -10.35 -9.65
N HIS A 170 2.60 -9.77 -8.73
CA HIS A 170 3.96 -10.25 -8.40
C HIS A 170 4.15 -10.70 -6.94
N LEU A 171 3.11 -10.59 -6.09
CA LEU A 171 3.17 -10.97 -4.67
C LEU A 171 2.99 -12.47 -4.36
N TRP A 172 2.98 -13.34 -5.38
CA TRP A 172 2.97 -14.79 -5.18
C TRP A 172 4.29 -15.39 -5.65
N THR A 173 5.29 -15.40 -4.76
CA THR A 173 6.30 -16.47 -4.63
C THR A 173 7.28 -16.10 -3.52
N ARG A 174 6.95 -16.50 -2.29
CA ARG A 174 7.87 -16.96 -1.23
C ARG A 174 7.07 -17.21 0.05
N VAL A 175 6.17 -18.19 -0.03
CA VAL A 175 6.11 -19.15 1.07
C VAL A 175 7.19 -20.14 0.68
N THR A 176 8.32 -20.08 1.37
CA THR A 176 9.35 -21.12 1.26
C THR A 176 8.70 -22.45 1.56
N ASP A 177 8.71 -23.34 0.58
CA ASP A 177 8.75 -24.77 0.86
C ASP A 177 9.89 -25.01 1.85
N GLY A 178 9.54 -25.40 3.06
CA GLY A 178 10.51 -25.82 4.06
C GLY A 178 10.23 -25.25 5.44
N GLU A 179 9.40 -25.96 6.21
CA GLU A 179 9.85 -26.41 7.53
C GLU A 179 9.15 -27.69 7.98
N LYS A 180 9.95 -28.77 7.89
CA LYS A 180 9.93 -30.10 8.52
C LYS A 180 8.88 -31.14 8.12
#